data_AF-A0A951F0N9-F1
#
_entry.id   AF-A0A951F0N9-F1
#
_cell.length_a   1.000
_cell.length_b   1.000
_cell.length_c   1.000
_cell.angle_alpha   90.00
_cell.angle_beta   90.00
_cell.angle_gamma   90.00
#
_symmetry.space_group_name_H-M   'P 1'
#
loop_
_entity.id
_entity.type
_entity.pdbx_description
1 polymer ?
#
loop_
_entity_poly.entity_id
_entity_poly.type
_entity_poly.pdbx_seq_one_letter_code
_entity_poly.pdbx_strand_id
1 'polypeptide(L)'
;WLEMLLSRGEVESPKCIWLFSRDGKPVKDFKADWEQACEKAGVPNLLFHDLRRTAVRNMIRAGVPEKVAMQISGHKTASMLWRYNITDARDIKDAGKRTERYLEAQRGKEHAQTPTQYFGTNVA
;
A
#
# COMPACT_ATOMS: atom_id res chain seq x y z
N TRP A 1 2.90 6.91 -17.03
CA TRP A 1 1.91 5.96 -17.56
C TRP A 1 1.10 6.57 -18.70
N LEU A 2 0.39 7.70 -18.50
CA LEU A 2 -0.22 8.48 -19.60
C LEU A 2 0.81 8.92 -20.66
N GLU A 3 1.99 9.42 -20.24
CA GLU A 3 3.06 9.74 -21.18
C GLU A 3 3.59 8.52 -21.94
N MET A 4 3.50 7.32 -21.34
CA MET A 4 3.93 6.07 -21.97
C MET A 4 2.93 5.58 -23.03
N LEU A 5 1.64 5.93 -22.90
CA LEU A 5 0.61 5.64 -23.89
C LEU A 5 0.65 6.65 -25.05
N LEU A 6 0.87 7.92 -24.74
CA LEU A 6 1.01 8.98 -25.75
C LEU A 6 2.28 8.81 -26.61
N SER A 7 3.39 8.36 -26.02
CA SER A 7 4.66 8.16 -26.75
C SER A 7 4.64 6.98 -27.72
N ARG A 8 3.70 6.04 -27.56
CA ARG A 8 3.50 4.91 -28.47
C ARG A 8 2.65 5.25 -29.70
N GLY A 9 2.09 6.47 -29.78
CA GLY A 9 1.22 6.89 -30.88
C GLY A 9 -0.13 6.15 -30.95
N GLU A 10 -0.45 5.35 -29.92
CA GLU A 10 -1.67 4.53 -29.87
C GLU A 10 -2.93 5.36 -29.56
N VAL A 11 -2.76 6.58 -29.04
CA VAL A 11 -3.86 7.45 -28.62
C VAL A 11 -3.56 8.88 -29.02
N GLU A 12 -4.47 9.51 -29.78
CA GLU A 12 -4.40 10.93 -30.08
C GLU A 12 -4.59 11.73 -28.78
N SER A 13 -3.73 12.72 -28.53
CA SER A 13 -3.84 13.55 -27.32
C SER A 13 -5.24 14.18 -27.27
N PRO A 14 -6.00 13.99 -26.17
CA PRO A 14 -7.36 14.53 -26.10
C PRO A 14 -7.31 16.05 -26.34
N LYS A 15 -8.26 16.57 -27.13
CA LYS A 15 -8.46 18.03 -27.33
C LYS A 15 -8.75 18.81 -26.03
N CYS A 16 -8.77 18.11 -24.90
CA CYS A 16 -9.09 18.59 -23.57
C CYS A 16 -7.94 18.20 -22.62
N ILE A 17 -7.42 19.18 -21.87
CA ILE A 17 -6.31 18.99 -20.92
C ILE A 17 -6.69 18.13 -19.70
N TRP A 18 -7.97 17.89 -19.48
CA TRP A 18 -8.49 17.24 -18.28
C TRP A 18 -8.68 15.74 -18.52
N LEU A 19 -8.03 14.91 -17.68
CA LEU A 19 -8.17 13.45 -17.73
C LEU A 19 -9.62 12.99 -17.46
N PHE A 20 -10.30 13.65 -16.52
CA PHE A 20 -11.72 13.44 -16.25
C PHE A 20 -12.51 14.66 -16.74
N SER A 21 -13.19 14.50 -17.88
CA SER A 21 -14.00 15.56 -18.48
C SER A 21 -15.34 15.06 -18.99
N ARG A 22 -16.30 15.99 -19.06
CA ARG A 22 -17.60 15.82 -19.73
C ARG A 22 -17.70 16.95 -20.76
N ASP A 23 -17.78 16.58 -22.03
CA ASP A 23 -17.82 17.53 -23.17
C ASP A 23 -16.66 18.55 -23.18
N GLY A 24 -15.45 18.08 -22.88
CA GLY A 24 -14.25 18.93 -22.85
C GLY A 24 -14.14 19.88 -21.64
N LYS A 25 -15.07 19.80 -20.67
CA LYS A 25 -15.04 20.55 -19.43
C LYS A 25 -14.67 19.64 -18.25
N PRO A 26 -13.93 20.14 -17.25
CA PRO A 26 -13.56 19.34 -16.09
C PRO A 26 -14.80 18.91 -15.31
N VAL A 27 -14.82 17.66 -14.85
CA VAL A 27 -15.83 17.19 -13.90
C VAL A 27 -15.63 17.91 -12.57
N LYS A 28 -16.66 18.62 -12.09
CA LYS A 28 -16.61 19.38 -10.84
C LYS A 28 -17.22 18.65 -9.65
N ASP A 29 -18.28 17.90 -9.91
CA ASP A 29 -19.00 17.11 -8.93
C ASP A 29 -19.39 15.77 -9.57
N PHE A 30 -19.29 14.71 -8.78
CA PHE A 30 -19.62 13.34 -9.16
C PHE A 30 -20.40 12.62 -8.05
N LYS A 31 -20.93 13.35 -7.06
CA LYS A 31 -21.60 12.78 -5.89
C LYS A 31 -22.82 11.92 -6.27
N ALA A 32 -23.67 12.40 -7.18
CA ALA A 32 -24.84 11.65 -7.63
C ALA A 32 -24.45 10.36 -8.39
N ASP A 33 -23.40 10.44 -9.22
CA ASP A 33 -22.86 9.28 -9.94
C ASP A 33 -22.25 8.27 -8.95
N TRP A 34 -21.60 8.77 -7.88
CA TRP A 34 -21.07 7.96 -6.78
C TRP A 34 -22.17 7.26 -5.98
N GLU A 35 -23.22 7.97 -5.58
CA GLU A 35 -24.37 7.41 -4.85
C GLU A 35 -25.02 6.27 -5.64
N GLN A 36 -25.30 6.48 -6.94
CA GLN A 36 -25.81 5.42 -7.81
C GLN A 36 -24.86 4.24 -7.95
N ALA A 37 -23.55 4.48 -8.03
CA ALA A 37 -22.56 3.40 -8.07
C ALA A 37 -22.57 2.60 -6.76
N CYS A 38 -22.66 3.26 -5.62
CA CYS A 38 -22.76 2.64 -4.29
C CYS A 38 -24.04 1.83 -4.12
N GLU A 39 -25.19 2.32 -4.60
CA GLU A 39 -26.45 1.58 -4.60
C GLU A 39 -26.34 0.30 -5.42
N LYS A 40 -25.84 0.39 -6.66
CA LYS A 40 -25.64 -0.77 -7.55
C LYS A 40 -24.66 -1.79 -6.98
N ALA A 41 -23.64 -1.32 -6.24
CA ALA A 41 -22.66 -2.17 -5.58
C ALA A 41 -23.13 -2.73 -4.22
N GLY A 42 -24.33 -2.39 -3.75
CA GLY A 42 -24.87 -2.87 -2.47
C GLY A 42 -24.23 -2.22 -1.23
N VAL A 43 -23.59 -1.07 -1.38
CA VAL A 43 -22.90 -0.33 -0.29
C VAL A 43 -23.35 1.14 -0.23
N PRO A 44 -24.66 1.41 -0.03
CA PRO A 44 -25.25 2.75 -0.23
C PRO A 44 -24.67 3.86 0.68
N ASN A 45 -24.08 3.49 1.81
CA ASN A 45 -23.53 4.45 2.78
C ASN A 45 -22.00 4.64 2.66
N LEU A 46 -21.36 4.07 1.64
CA LEU A 46 -19.92 4.19 1.45
C LEU A 46 -19.55 5.61 1.02
N LEU A 47 -18.74 6.30 1.82
CA LEU A 47 -18.21 7.60 1.44
C LEU A 47 -17.02 7.42 0.49
N PHE A 48 -16.87 8.30 -0.49
CA PHE A 48 -15.72 8.25 -1.40
C PHE A 48 -14.37 8.27 -0.66
N HIS A 49 -14.28 9.02 0.45
CA HIS A 49 -13.09 9.07 1.29
C HIS A 49 -12.78 7.76 2.04
N ASP A 50 -13.75 6.85 2.19
CA ASP A 50 -13.50 5.55 2.81
C ASP A 50 -12.63 4.64 1.93
N LEU A 51 -12.67 4.83 0.61
CA LEU A 51 -11.76 4.12 -0.30
C LEU A 51 -10.29 4.43 0.03
N ARG A 52 -9.98 5.72 0.23
CA ARG A 52 -8.64 6.16 0.61
C ARG A 52 -8.22 5.59 1.96
N ARG A 53 -9.13 5.56 2.94
CA ARG A 53 -8.88 4.95 4.27
C ARG A 53 -8.59 3.45 4.15
N THR A 54 -9.36 2.75 3.32
CA THR A 54 -9.20 1.30 3.07
C THR A 54 -7.88 1.00 2.38
N ALA A 55 -7.52 1.76 1.34
CA ALA A 55 -6.24 1.60 0.63
C ALA A 55 -5.04 1.73 1.59
N VAL A 56 -5.09 2.72 2.48
CA VAL A 56 -4.05 2.93 3.48
C VAL A 56 -3.98 1.79 4.50
N ARG A 57 -5.12 1.33 5.01
CA ARG A 57 -5.17 0.16 5.90
C ARG A 57 -4.57 -1.09 5.25
N ASN A 58 -4.88 -1.32 3.97
CA ASN A 58 -4.35 -2.45 3.21
C ASN A 58 -2.83 -2.36 3.04
N MET A 59 -2.28 -1.16 2.80
CA MET A 59 -0.83 -0.94 2.76
C MET A 59 -0.16 -1.33 4.08
N ILE A 60 -0.71 -0.87 5.22
CA ILE A 60 -0.15 -1.20 6.54
C ILE A 60 -0.18 -2.71 6.80
N ARG A 61 -1.30 -3.38 6.48
CA ARG A 61 -1.43 -4.83 6.61
C ARG A 61 -0.50 -5.61 5.70
N ALA A 62 -0.24 -5.11 4.50
CA ALA A 62 0.77 -5.65 3.59
C ALA A 62 2.21 -5.41 4.09
N GLY A 63 2.38 -4.68 5.20
CA GLY A 63 3.68 -4.39 5.81
C GLY A 63 4.41 -3.20 5.22
N VAL A 64 3.73 -2.36 4.43
CA VAL A 64 4.28 -1.09 3.95
C VAL A 64 4.51 -0.17 5.15
N PRO A 65 5.72 0.41 5.30
CA PRO A 65 5.97 1.36 6.38
C PRO A 65 5.03 2.56 6.32
N GLU A 66 4.58 3.03 7.48
CA GLU A 66 3.60 4.12 7.58
C GLU A 66 4.02 5.38 6.82
N LYS A 67 5.30 5.75 6.91
CA LYS A 67 5.87 6.90 6.18
C LYS A 67 5.68 6.77 4.67
N VAL A 68 5.90 5.57 4.12
CA VAL A 68 5.73 5.29 2.69
C VAL A 68 4.25 5.31 2.32
N ALA A 69 3.40 4.68 3.13
CA ALA A 69 1.95 4.70 2.93
C ALA A 69 1.39 6.14 2.95
N MET A 70 1.91 7.00 3.84
CA MET A 70 1.57 8.42 3.90
C MET A 70 2.04 9.20 2.66
N GLN A 71 3.23 8.92 2.14
CA GLN A 71 3.72 9.54 0.91
C GLN A 71 2.88 9.14 -0.31
N ILE A 72 2.58 7.84 -0.47
CA ILE A 72 1.75 7.32 -1.57
C ILE A 72 0.36 7.94 -1.52
N SER A 73 -0.23 7.98 -0.33
CA SER A 73 -1.55 8.58 -0.17
C SER A 73 -1.50 10.11 -0.22
N GLY A 74 -0.41 10.77 0.17
CA GLY A 74 -0.35 12.24 0.30
C GLY A 74 -0.93 12.75 1.62
N HIS A 75 -0.86 11.96 2.69
CA HIS A 75 -1.20 12.44 4.04
C HIS A 75 -0.10 13.37 4.57
N LYS A 76 -0.50 14.56 5.02
CA LYS A 76 0.43 15.55 5.59
C LYS A 76 0.85 15.22 7.03
N THR A 77 -0.06 14.63 7.81
CA THR A 77 0.18 14.32 9.22
C THR A 77 -0.12 12.86 9.51
N ALA A 78 0.65 12.29 10.44
CA ALA A 78 0.43 10.92 10.88
C ALA A 78 -0.95 10.76 11.52
N SER A 79 -1.46 11.78 12.22
CA SER A 79 -2.79 11.74 12.85
C SER A 79 -3.94 11.38 11.88
N MET A 80 -3.82 11.69 10.58
CA MET A 80 -4.81 11.28 9.57
C MET A 80 -4.78 9.77 9.29
N LEU A 81 -3.61 9.14 9.41
CA LEU A 81 -3.43 7.69 9.34
C LEU A 81 -3.98 7.00 10.59
N TRP A 82 -3.56 7.46 11.77
CA TRP A 82 -3.86 6.83 13.05
C TRP A 82 -5.36 6.83 13.41
N ARG A 83 -6.11 7.83 12.97
CA ARG A 83 -7.56 7.98 13.29
C ARG A 83 -8.40 6.76 12.89
N TYR A 84 -7.94 5.95 11.93
CA TYR A 84 -8.68 4.79 11.42
C TYR A 84 -7.88 3.49 11.49
N ASN A 85 -6.65 3.54 12.01
CA ASN A 85 -5.85 2.36 12.27
C ASN A 85 -6.31 1.71 13.59
N ILE A 86 -7.57 1.25 13.62
CA ILE A 86 -8.08 0.44 14.72
C ILE A 86 -7.36 -0.90 14.61
N THR A 87 -6.30 -1.04 15.41
CA THR A 87 -5.55 -2.28 15.56
C THR A 87 -6.48 -3.34 16.12
N ASP A 88 -6.69 -4.42 15.37
CA ASP A 88 -7.45 -5.60 15.82
C ASP A 88 -6.49 -6.64 16.41
N ALA A 89 -6.99 -7.58 17.22
CA ALA A 89 -6.22 -8.70 17.77
C ALA A 89 -5.51 -9.51 16.68
N ARG A 90 -6.08 -9.53 15.47
CA ARG A 90 -5.46 -10.13 14.28
C ARG A 90 -4.16 -9.44 13.89
N ASP A 91 -4.13 -8.11 13.91
CA ASP A 91 -2.97 -7.33 13.51
C ASP A 91 -1.80 -7.56 14.50
N ILE A 92 -2.09 -7.73 15.80
CA ILE A 92 -1.10 -8.10 16.83
C ILE A 92 -0.54 -9.51 16.59
N LYS A 93 -1.41 -10.48 16.29
CA LYS A 93 -1.00 -11.87 16.01
C LYS A 93 -0.12 -11.95 14.77
N ASP A 94 -0.48 -11.22 13.71
CA ASP A 94 0.29 -11.19 12.47
C ASP A 94 1.64 -10.48 12.65
N ALA A 95 1.69 -9.42 13.47
CA ALA A 95 2.95 -8.81 13.87
C ALA A 95 3.86 -9.81 14.61
N GLY A 96 3.32 -10.59 15.55
CA GLY A 96 4.07 -11.64 16.25
C GLY A 96 4.69 -12.67 15.28
N LYS A 97 3.88 -13.21 14.35
CA LYS A 97 4.36 -14.16 13.34
C LYS A 97 5.44 -13.58 12.42
N ARG A 98 5.32 -12.30 12.05
CA ARG A 98 6.33 -11.62 11.21
C ARG A 98 7.66 -11.49 11.96
N THR A 99 7.61 -11.14 13.24
CA THR A 99 8.79 -11.05 14.10
C THR A 99 9.46 -12.42 14.28
N GLU A 100 8.68 -13.47 14.54
CA GLU A 100 9.20 -14.85 14.68
C GLU A 100 9.96 -15.29 13.42
N ARG A 101 9.33 -15.17 12.23
CA ARG A 101 9.96 -15.49 10.94
C ARG A 101 11.25 -14.71 10.70
N TYR A 102 11.27 -13.44 11.08
CA TYR A 102 12.47 -12.61 10.94
C TYR A 102 13.62 -13.13 11.82
N LEU A 103 13.34 -13.45 13.08
CA LEU A 103 14.35 -13.96 14.01
C LEU A 103 14.87 -15.34 13.59
N GLU A 104 14.00 -16.24 13.14
CA GLU A 104 14.40 -17.55 12.59
C GLU A 104 15.34 -17.40 11.39
N ALA A 105 15.01 -16.50 10.46
CA ALA A 105 15.85 -16.22 9.30
C ALA A 105 17.22 -15.62 9.67
N GLN A 106 17.34 -14.89 10.78
CA GLN A 106 18.63 -14.38 11.27
C GLN A 106 19.46 -15.48 11.95
N ARG A 107 18.83 -16.33 12.78
CA ARG A 107 19.50 -17.48 13.42
C ARG A 107 20.09 -18.44 12.40
N GLY A 108 19.38 -18.70 11.30
CA GLY A 108 19.88 -19.53 10.20
C GLY A 108 21.10 -18.95 9.49
N LYS A 109 21.23 -17.60 9.45
CA LYS A 109 22.40 -16.92 8.86
C LYS A 109 23.61 -16.95 9.78
N GLU A 110 23.42 -16.83 11.10
CA GLU A 110 24.51 -16.96 12.08
C GLU A 110 25.10 -18.37 12.10
N HIS A 111 24.27 -19.41 12.02
CA HIS A 111 24.75 -20.81 11.94
C HIS A 111 25.43 -21.16 10.62
N ALA A 112 25.08 -20.51 9.50
CA ALA A 112 25.75 -20.71 8.22
C ALA A 112 27.12 -20.02 8.14
N GLN A 113 27.42 -19.09 9.05
CA GLN A 113 28.65 -18.27 9.03
C GLN A 113 29.70 -18.73 10.03
N THR A 114 29.46 -19.75 10.87
CA THR A 114 30.49 -20.26 11.78
C THR A 114 31.46 -21.14 10.98
N PRO A 115 32.69 -20.70 10.66
CA PRO A 115 33.66 -21.60 10.04
C PRO A 115 34.08 -22.57 11.14
N THR A 116 33.89 -23.88 10.89
CA THR A 116 34.46 -24.91 11.74
C THR A 116 35.99 -24.77 11.71
N GLN A 117 36.56 -24.03 12.66
CA GLN A 117 38.00 -24.03 12.88
C GLN A 117 38.38 -25.41 13.42
N TYR A 118 38.83 -26.27 12.50
CA TYR A 118 39.54 -27.48 12.82
C TYR A 118 40.84 -27.09 13.53
N PHE A 119 40.84 -27.15 14.86
CA PHE A 119 42.06 -27.16 15.65
C PHE A 119 42.73 -28.53 15.47
N GLY A 120 43.49 -28.66 14.38
CA GLY A 120 44.40 -29.77 14.19
C GLY A 120 45.55 -29.66 15.19
N THR A 121 45.51 -30.52 16.21
CA THR A 121 46.62 -30.82 17.11
C THR A 121 47.79 -31.35 16.29
N ASN A 122 48.87 -30.58 16.16
CA ASN A 122 50.18 -31.16 15.86
C ASN A 122 50.78 -31.64 17.18
N VAL A 123 50.77 -32.96 17.36
CA VAL A 123 51.56 -33.67 18.36
C VAL A 123 52.77 -34.24 17.63
N ALA A 124 53.94 -33.99 18.22
CA ALA A 124 55.29 -34.47 17.88
C ALA A 124 56.05 -33.71 16.77
#